data_AF-A0A2A5CTR7-F1
#
_entry.id   AF-A0A2A5CTR7-F1
#
_cell.length_a   1.000
_cell.length_b   1.000
_cell.length_c   1.000
_cell.angle_alpha   90.00
_cell.angle_beta   90.00
_cell.angle_gamma   90.00
#
_symmetry.space_group_name_H-M   'P 1'
#
loop_
_entity.id
_entity.type
_entity.pdbx_description
1 polymer ?
#
loop_
_entity_poly.entity_id
_entity_poly.type
_entity_poly.pdbx_seq_one_letter_code
_entity_poly.pdbx_strand_id
1 'polypeptide(L)'
;MEWETRARYDESIFFVLTELEQGLWTNGKHRFALPEEHRVSDILPTATFEFNKAVSTLSHWFDGDRFVLGEQFTMADIILAHTLNWAESFEFVVPEKLLNYKNRMYAREACKRALAKAG
;
A
#
# COMPACT_ATOMS: atom_id res chain seq x y z
N MET A 1 18.84 12.76 9.11
CA MET A 1 18.40 11.36 9.31
C MET A 1 19.64 10.53 9.49
N GLU A 2 19.76 9.77 10.59
CA GLU A 2 20.87 8.84 10.78
C GLU A 2 20.81 7.72 9.74
N TRP A 3 21.94 7.10 9.43
CA TRP A 3 22.05 6.12 8.34
C TRP A 3 21.12 4.89 8.56
N GLU A 4 20.92 4.48 9.82
CA GLU A 4 20.00 3.38 10.17
C GLU A 4 18.54 3.74 9.85
N THR A 5 18.10 4.93 10.25
CA THR A 5 16.75 5.42 9.92
C THR A 5 16.56 5.54 8.42
N ARG A 6 17.59 5.99 7.69
CA ARG A 6 17.55 6.06 6.23
C ARG A 6 17.44 4.68 5.59
N ALA A 7 18.19 3.69 6.08
CA ALA A 7 18.11 2.33 5.58
C ALA A 7 16.71 1.73 5.81
N ARG A 8 16.10 1.94 6.99
CA ARG A 8 14.72 1.51 7.28
C ARG A 8 13.69 2.22 6.42
N TYR A 9 13.87 3.51 6.17
CA TYR A 9 13.02 4.27 5.24
C TYR A 9 13.06 3.67 3.83
N ASP A 10 14.26 3.43 3.30
CA ASP A 10 14.44 2.86 1.97
C ASP A 10 13.87 1.43 1.89
N GLU A 11 14.20 0.57 2.87
CA GLU A 11 13.64 -0.79 2.97
C GLU A 11 12.11 -0.78 2.94
N SER A 12 11.48 0.09 3.72
CA SER A 12 10.02 0.20 3.80
C SER A 12 9.41 0.65 2.46
N ILE A 13 9.99 1.68 1.83
CA ILE A 13 9.48 2.18 0.55
C ILE A 13 9.67 1.15 -0.55
N PHE A 14 10.85 0.56 -0.66
CA PHE A 14 11.11 -0.46 -1.68
C PHE A 14 10.17 -1.64 -1.49
N PHE A 15 9.97 -2.14 -0.27
CA PHE A 15 9.01 -3.20 -0.01
C PHE A 15 7.59 -2.84 -0.47
N VAL A 16 7.11 -1.63 -0.13
CA VAL A 16 5.74 -1.24 -0.52
C VAL A 16 5.60 -1.16 -2.04
N LEU A 17 6.59 -0.58 -2.73
CA LEU A 17 6.54 -0.39 -4.18
C LEU A 17 6.79 -1.68 -4.96
N THR A 18 7.73 -2.53 -4.52
CA THR A 18 8.18 -3.69 -5.31
C THR A 18 7.52 -4.99 -4.91
N GLU A 19 6.85 -5.05 -3.74
CA GLU A 19 6.19 -6.27 -3.27
C GLU A 19 4.71 -6.03 -3.01
N LEU A 20 4.36 -5.07 -2.15
CA LEU A 20 2.98 -4.90 -1.69
C LEU A 20 2.04 -4.40 -2.80
N GLU A 21 2.49 -3.44 -3.60
CA GLU A 21 1.67 -2.80 -4.62
C GLU A 21 1.56 -3.63 -5.92
N GLN A 22 2.53 -4.50 -6.21
CA GLN A 22 2.65 -5.19 -7.50
C GLN A 22 1.44 -6.08 -7.83
N GLY A 23 0.92 -6.82 -6.85
CA GLY A 23 -0.28 -7.63 -7.03
C GLY A 23 -1.51 -6.77 -7.35
N LEU A 24 -1.62 -5.59 -6.73
CA LEU A 24 -2.73 -4.66 -6.98
C LEU A 24 -2.67 -4.12 -8.42
N TRP A 25 -1.50 -3.68 -8.88
CA TRP A 25 -1.39 -3.13 -10.23
C TRP A 25 -1.53 -4.20 -11.32
N THR A 26 -1.02 -5.40 -11.09
CA THR A 26 -1.27 -6.53 -11.98
C THR A 26 -2.77 -6.82 -12.08
N ASN A 27 -3.48 -6.83 -10.96
CA ASN A 27 -4.94 -6.99 -10.95
C ASN A 27 -5.65 -5.85 -11.71
N GLY A 28 -5.30 -4.58 -11.43
CA GLY A 28 -5.90 -3.41 -12.10
C GLY A 28 -5.67 -3.40 -13.61
N LYS A 29 -4.45 -3.73 -14.07
CA LYS A 29 -4.12 -3.90 -15.50
C LYS A 29 -5.05 -4.88 -16.20
N HIS A 30 -5.24 -6.06 -15.61
CA HIS A 30 -6.01 -7.13 -16.25
C HIS A 30 -7.52 -7.06 -15.95
N ARG A 31 -7.98 -6.14 -15.09
CA ARG A 31 -9.40 -5.83 -14.91
C ARG A 31 -9.89 -4.65 -15.75
N PHE A 32 -9.18 -3.52 -15.74
CA PHE A 32 -9.70 -2.29 -16.35
C PHE A 32 -8.65 -1.43 -17.07
N ALA A 33 -7.37 -1.45 -16.67
CA ALA A 33 -6.43 -0.45 -17.18
C ALA A 33 -5.87 -0.76 -18.58
N LEU A 34 -5.72 -2.05 -18.95
CA LEU A 34 -5.28 -2.43 -20.30
C LEU A 34 -6.44 -2.47 -21.30
N PRO A 35 -6.18 -2.33 -22.62
CA PRO A 35 -7.10 -2.75 -23.66
C PRO A 35 -7.50 -4.22 -23.49
N GLU A 36 -8.74 -4.57 -23.87
CA GLU A 36 -9.34 -5.87 -23.60
C GLU A 36 -8.51 -7.03 -24.19
N GLU A 37 -7.95 -6.85 -25.39
CA GLU A 37 -7.10 -7.82 -26.09
C GLU A 37 -5.78 -8.16 -25.38
N HIS A 38 -5.36 -7.33 -24.41
CA HIS A 38 -4.15 -7.54 -23.61
C HIS A 38 -4.46 -8.04 -22.20
N ARG A 39 -5.73 -8.17 -21.82
CA ARG A 39 -6.12 -8.66 -20.50
C ARG A 39 -6.00 -10.18 -20.44
N VAL A 40 -5.60 -10.68 -19.28
CA VAL A 40 -5.41 -12.11 -19.01
C VAL A 40 -6.08 -12.39 -17.68
N SER A 41 -7.29 -12.94 -17.68
CA SER A 41 -8.06 -13.21 -16.45
C SER A 41 -7.34 -14.19 -15.51
N ASP A 42 -6.59 -15.12 -16.09
CA ASP A 42 -5.97 -16.22 -15.35
C ASP A 42 -4.79 -15.78 -14.48
N ILE A 43 -4.32 -14.53 -14.63
CA ILE A 43 -3.29 -13.94 -13.76
C ILE A 43 -3.87 -13.41 -12.44
N LEU A 44 -5.18 -13.17 -12.37
CA LEU A 44 -5.81 -12.56 -11.20
C LEU A 44 -5.62 -13.38 -9.92
N PRO A 45 -5.72 -14.72 -9.91
CA PRO A 45 -5.40 -15.53 -8.74
C PRO A 45 -3.94 -15.39 -8.28
N THR A 46 -2.99 -15.29 -9.21
CA THR A 46 -1.57 -15.05 -8.91
C THR A 46 -1.38 -13.69 -8.24
N ALA A 47 -1.99 -12.64 -8.80
CA ALA A 47 -1.95 -11.29 -8.24
C ALA A 47 -2.51 -11.24 -6.81
N THR A 48 -3.61 -11.96 -6.54
CA THR A 48 -4.17 -12.13 -5.19
C THR A 48 -3.22 -12.87 -4.26
N PHE A 49 -2.61 -13.96 -4.71
CA PHE A 49 -1.62 -14.70 -3.94
C PHE A 49 -0.41 -13.84 -3.56
N GLU A 50 0.15 -13.09 -4.51
CA GLU A 50 1.30 -12.21 -4.29
C GLU A 50 0.99 -11.10 -3.29
N PHE A 51 -0.17 -10.43 -3.43
CA PHE A 51 -0.61 -9.44 -2.46
C PHE A 51 -0.75 -10.03 -1.06
N ASN A 52 -1.43 -11.18 -0.93
CA ASN A 52 -1.62 -11.83 0.37
C ASN A 52 -0.29 -12.20 1.02
N LYS A 53 0.69 -12.65 0.24
CA LYS A 53 2.05 -12.92 0.73
C LYS A 53 2.71 -11.63 1.23
N ALA A 54 2.67 -10.55 0.46
CA ALA A 54 3.26 -9.27 0.86
C ALA A 54 2.57 -8.65 2.10
N VAL A 55 1.24 -8.70 2.18
CA VAL A 55 0.48 -8.24 3.36
C VAL A 55 0.85 -9.04 4.61
N SER A 56 1.00 -10.35 4.47
CA SER A 56 1.48 -11.20 5.56
C SER A 56 2.86 -10.73 6.01
N THR A 57 3.81 -10.54 5.10
CA THR A 57 5.15 -10.02 5.42
C THR A 57 5.10 -8.65 6.11
N LEU A 58 4.31 -7.69 5.60
CA LEU A 58 4.11 -6.39 6.24
C LEU A 58 3.66 -6.54 7.69
N SER A 59 2.69 -7.43 7.92
CA SER A 59 2.12 -7.66 9.26
C SER A 59 3.11 -8.27 10.26
N HIS A 60 4.25 -8.82 9.80
CA HIS A 60 5.29 -9.33 10.71
C HIS A 60 6.16 -8.22 11.31
N TRP A 61 6.35 -7.11 10.60
CA TRP A 61 7.25 -6.03 11.04
C TRP A 61 6.56 -4.69 11.26
N PHE A 62 5.29 -4.55 10.88
CA PHE A 62 4.50 -3.36 11.08
C PHE A 62 3.15 -3.68 11.73
N ASP A 63 2.95 -3.20 12.95
CA ASP A 63 1.72 -3.42 13.74
C ASP A 63 0.58 -2.46 13.40
N GLY A 64 0.89 -1.37 12.69
CA GLY A 64 -0.07 -0.35 12.32
C GLY A 64 -0.49 0.55 13.48
N ASP A 65 0.24 0.59 14.61
CA ASP A 65 -0.06 1.46 15.76
C ASP A 65 0.66 2.82 15.64
N ARG A 66 1.92 2.79 15.22
CA ARG A 66 2.77 3.97 14.99
C ARG A 66 2.97 4.28 13.50
N PHE A 67 3.72 5.33 13.18
CA PHE A 67 4.20 5.55 11.81
C PHE A 67 5.21 4.46 11.42
N VAL A 68 5.45 4.30 10.12
CA VAL A 68 6.34 3.27 9.56
C VAL A 68 7.73 3.34 10.20
N LEU A 69 8.23 4.54 10.50
CA LEU A 69 9.50 4.77 11.21
C LEU A 69 9.30 5.18 12.68
N GLY A 70 8.28 4.65 13.34
CA GLY A 70 7.99 4.92 14.74
C GLY A 70 7.23 6.24 14.93
N GLU A 71 7.88 7.25 15.50
CA GLU A 71 7.21 8.53 15.82
C GLU A 71 7.29 9.56 14.68
N GLN A 72 8.04 9.24 13.63
CA GLN A 72 8.28 10.15 12.52
C GLN A 72 7.37 9.84 11.34
N PHE A 73 6.50 10.78 11.00
CA PHE A 73 5.74 10.71 9.76
C PHE A 73 6.64 11.08 8.57
N THR A 74 6.64 10.23 7.56
CA THR A 74 7.47 10.36 6.36
C THR A 74 6.67 10.01 5.10
N MET A 75 7.33 10.02 3.95
CA MET A 75 6.73 9.55 2.70
C MET A 75 6.38 8.05 2.74
N ALA A 76 7.06 7.24 3.56
CA ALA A 76 6.74 5.81 3.68
C ALA A 76 5.30 5.61 4.16
N ASP A 77 4.82 6.45 5.07
CA ASP A 77 3.45 6.43 5.58
C ASP A 77 2.42 6.81 4.50
N ILE A 78 2.77 7.78 3.64
CA ILE A 78 1.92 8.23 2.54
C ILE A 78 1.78 7.12 1.50
N ILE A 79 2.90 6.55 1.06
CA ILE A 79 2.92 5.49 0.05
C ILE A 79 2.20 4.25 0.60
N LEU A 80 2.48 3.83 1.84
CA LEU A 80 1.80 2.69 2.46
C LEU A 80 0.28 2.91 2.55
N ALA A 81 -0.15 4.07 3.06
CA ALA A 81 -1.59 4.36 3.17
C ALA A 81 -2.27 4.40 1.80
N HIS A 82 -1.61 4.95 0.78
CA HIS A 82 -2.13 4.98 -0.59
C HIS A 82 -2.28 3.57 -1.16
N THR A 83 -1.27 2.71 -1.01
CA THR A 83 -1.31 1.31 -1.44
C THR A 83 -2.41 0.52 -0.71
N LEU A 84 -2.59 0.73 0.60
CA LEU A 84 -3.67 0.10 1.36
C LEU A 84 -5.06 0.60 0.93
N ASN A 85 -5.19 1.85 0.54
CA ASN A 85 -6.43 2.39 -0.02
C ASN A 85 -6.77 1.77 -1.38
N TRP A 86 -5.76 1.51 -2.24
CA TRP A 86 -5.94 0.74 -3.46
C TRP A 86 -6.40 -0.70 -3.17
N ALA A 87 -5.75 -1.37 -2.22
CA ALA A 87 -6.14 -2.73 -1.84
C ALA A 87 -7.61 -2.81 -1.40
N GLU A 88 -8.06 -1.88 -0.56
CA GLU A 88 -9.46 -1.78 -0.15
C GLU A 88 -10.39 -1.48 -1.34
N SER A 89 -10.00 -0.54 -2.22
CA SER A 89 -10.79 -0.17 -3.40
C SER A 89 -10.90 -1.30 -4.43
N PHE A 90 -9.90 -2.17 -4.51
CA PHE A 90 -9.87 -3.34 -5.38
C PHE A 90 -10.43 -4.59 -4.69
N GLU A 91 -10.98 -4.45 -3.48
CA GLU A 91 -11.62 -5.51 -2.69
C GLU A 91 -10.67 -6.66 -2.30
N PHE A 92 -9.37 -6.37 -2.18
CA PHE A 92 -8.42 -7.33 -1.60
C PHE A 92 -8.63 -7.43 -0.08
N VAL A 93 -8.35 -8.60 0.48
CA VAL A 93 -8.43 -8.80 1.93
C VAL A 93 -7.26 -8.12 2.61
N VAL A 94 -7.55 -7.11 3.42
CA VAL A 94 -6.55 -6.36 4.20
C VAL A 94 -6.84 -6.53 5.70
N PRO A 95 -5.84 -6.85 6.53
CA PRO A 95 -5.98 -6.90 7.98
C PRO A 95 -6.57 -5.60 8.54
N GLU A 96 -7.51 -5.72 9.48
CA GLU A 96 -8.23 -4.58 10.07
C GLU A 96 -7.28 -3.51 10.65
N LYS A 97 -6.19 -3.93 11.29
CA LYS A 97 -5.17 -3.01 11.83
C LYS A 97 -4.56 -2.11 10.75
N LEU A 98 -4.30 -2.65 9.57
CA LEU A 98 -3.76 -1.90 8.44
C LEU A 98 -4.81 -0.98 7.82
N LEU A 99 -6.08 -1.41 7.75
CA LEU A 99 -7.18 -0.52 7.35
C LEU A 99 -7.34 0.64 8.33
N ASN A 100 -7.27 0.38 9.63
CA ASN A 100 -7.30 1.40 10.67
C ASN A 100 -6.13 2.37 10.54
N TYR A 101 -4.91 1.87 10.29
CA TYR A 101 -3.75 2.69 10.02
C TYR A 101 -3.96 3.62 8.80
N LYS A 102 -4.40 3.06 7.66
CA LYS A 102 -4.75 3.81 6.45
C LYS A 102 -5.80 4.88 6.75
N ASN A 103 -6.86 4.55 7.47
CA ASN A 103 -7.90 5.51 7.87
C ASN A 103 -7.33 6.67 8.68
N ARG A 104 -6.41 6.41 9.62
CA ARG A 104 -5.74 7.47 10.38
C ARG A 104 -4.88 8.37 9.48
N MET A 105 -4.21 7.82 8.46
CA MET A 105 -3.41 8.62 7.53
C MET A 105 -4.29 9.53 6.66
N TYR A 106 -5.41 9.02 6.15
CA TYR A 106 -6.38 9.81 5.37
C TYR A 106 -7.13 10.83 6.23
N ALA A 107 -7.31 10.57 7.54
CA ALA A 107 -7.93 11.50 8.47
C ALA A 107 -7.05 12.73 8.81
N ARG A 108 -5.76 12.71 8.47
CA ARG A 108 -4.85 13.84 8.72
C ARG A 108 -5.30 15.09 7.95
N GLU A 109 -5.32 16.23 8.62
CA GLU A 109 -5.70 17.52 8.02
C GLU A 109 -4.90 17.87 6.75
N ALA A 110 -3.62 17.51 6.72
CA ALA A 110 -2.79 17.70 5.53
C ALA A 110 -3.27 16.85 4.34
N CYS A 111 -3.71 15.61 4.58
CA CYS A 111 -4.26 14.73 3.54
C CYS A 111 -5.59 15.28 3.01
N LYS A 112 -6.51 15.66 3.91
CA LYS A 112 -7.79 16.29 3.53
C LYS A 112 -7.59 17.53 2.66
N ARG A 113 -6.66 18.42 3.03
CA ARG A 113 -6.32 19.60 2.22
C ARG A 113 -5.75 19.25 0.85
N ALA A 114 -4.95 18.19 0.74
CA ALA A 114 -4.41 17.73 -0.53
C ALA A 114 -5.52 17.16 -1.43
N LEU A 115 -6.39 16.31 -0.89
CA LEU A 115 -7.51 15.71 -1.61
C LEU A 115 -8.52 16.76 -2.10
N ALA A 116 -8.77 17.81 -1.32
CA ALA A 116 -9.62 18.93 -1.73
C ALA A 116 -9.10 19.69 -2.98
N LYS A 117 -7.83 19.50 -3.36
CA LYS A 117 -7.22 20.09 -4.56
C LYS A 117 -7.10 19.11 -5.73
N ALA A 118 -7.32 17.81 -5.49
CA ALA A 118 -7.12 16.76 -6.47
C ALA A 118 -8.36 16.49 -7.35
N GLY A 119 -9.44 17.26 -7.15
CA GLY A 119 -10.64 17.29 -7.99
C GLY A 119 -10.52 18.34 -9.08
#